data_AF-A0A968QNA3-F1
#
_entry.id   AF-A0A968QNA3-F1
#
_cell.length_a   1.000
_cell.length_b   1.000
_cell.length_c   1.000
_cell.angle_alpha   90.00
_cell.angle_beta   90.00
_cell.angle_gamma   90.00
#
_symmetry.space_group_name_H-M   'P 1'
#
loop_
_entity.id
_entity.type
_entity.pdbx_description
1 polymer ?
#
loop_
_entity_poly.entity_id
_entity_poly.type
_entity_poly.pdbx_seq_one_letter_code
_entity_poly.pdbx_strand_id
1 'polypeptide(L)'
;MKSYLNGYAITGDALASLTIPSHIICSQDDPIIPAQDLEKLANPPALTIEMLSSGGHCGFIQDWRLNSWANERMAQLFESSE
;
A
#
# COMPACT_ATOMS: atom_id res chain seq x y z
N MET A 1 8.06 -6.43 23.72
CA MET A 1 7.85 -5.45 22.63
C MET A 1 8.05 -6.07 21.24
N LYS A 2 9.25 -6.55 20.88
CA LYS A 2 9.51 -7.11 19.55
C LYS A 2 8.58 -8.28 19.17
N SER A 3 8.42 -9.27 20.05
CA SER A 3 7.49 -10.39 19.81
C SER A 3 6.03 -9.95 19.70
N TYR A 4 5.63 -8.88 20.40
CA TYR A 4 4.27 -8.33 20.30
C TYR A 4 4.06 -7.68 18.93
N LEU A 5 4.97 -6.79 18.51
CA LEU A 5 4.88 -6.12 17.21
C LEU A 5 5.04 -7.08 16.02
N ASN A 6 5.87 -8.12 16.16
CA ASN A 6 5.99 -9.16 15.15
C ASN A 6 4.65 -9.88 14.89
N GLY A 7 3.75 -9.96 15.87
CA GLY A 7 2.41 -10.53 15.68
C GLY A 7 1.51 -9.71 14.74
N TYR A 8 1.84 -8.44 14.49
CA TYR A 8 1.10 -7.54 13.59
C TYR A 8 1.82 -7.32 12.26
N ALA A 9 3.04 -7.83 12.11
CA ALA A 9 3.85 -7.57 10.92
C ALA A 9 3.31 -8.35 9.72
N ILE A 10 2.96 -7.63 8.65
CA ILE A 10 2.65 -8.21 7.35
C ILE A 10 3.95 -8.21 6.55
N THR A 11 4.76 -9.26 6.68
CA THR A 11 6.06 -9.40 6.01
C THR A 11 6.35 -10.85 5.68
N GLY A 12 7.32 -11.11 4.79
CA GLY A 12 7.66 -12.45 4.34
C GLY A 12 6.46 -13.15 3.72
N ASP A 13 6.23 -14.40 4.12
CA ASP A 13 5.19 -15.25 3.54
C ASP A 13 3.76 -14.95 4.04
N ALA A 14 3.57 -13.91 4.86
CA ALA A 14 2.25 -13.57 5.43
C ALA A 14 1.16 -13.38 4.35
N LEU A 15 1.53 -12.88 3.17
CA LEU A 15 0.63 -12.70 2.03
C LEU A 15 0.74 -13.81 0.98
N ALA A 16 1.57 -14.85 1.17
CA ALA A 16 1.86 -15.83 0.13
C ALA A 16 0.62 -16.61 -0.33
N SER A 17 -0.37 -16.81 0.54
CA SER A 17 -1.63 -17.50 0.25
C SER A 17 -2.77 -16.56 -0.16
N LEU A 18 -2.49 -15.29 -0.48
CA LEU A 18 -3.50 -14.33 -0.86
C LEU A 18 -4.12 -14.72 -2.22
N THR A 19 -5.44 -14.89 -2.24
CA THR A 19 -6.19 -15.26 -3.45
C THR A 19 -7.16 -14.19 -3.91
N ILE A 20 -7.51 -13.25 -3.03
CA ILE A 20 -8.43 -12.15 -3.33
C ILE A 20 -7.61 -11.00 -3.93
N PRO A 21 -8.01 -10.44 -5.10
CA PRO A 21 -7.36 -9.28 -5.67
C PRO A 21 -7.22 -8.15 -4.64
N SER A 22 -5.98 -7.75 -4.39
CA SER A 22 -5.63 -6.77 -3.37
C SER A 22 -4.65 -5.76 -3.93
N HIS A 23 -4.87 -4.49 -3.63
CA HIS A 23 -4.04 -3.39 -4.09
C HIS A 23 -3.44 -2.66 -2.88
N ILE A 24 -2.12 -2.50 -2.88
CA ILE A 24 -1.40 -1.65 -1.94
C ILE A 24 -0.98 -0.39 -2.69
N ILE A 25 -1.48 0.76 -2.25
CA ILE A 25 -1.01 2.07 -2.66
C ILE A 25 -0.05 2.57 -1.58
N CYS A 26 1.15 2.98 -1.98
CA CYS A 26 2.19 3.42 -1.05
C CYS A 26 3.04 4.55 -1.65
N SER A 27 3.82 5.23 -0.80
CA SER A 27 4.70 6.31 -1.23
C SER A 27 6.12 6.15 -0.72
N GLN A 28 7.09 6.57 -1.53
CA GLN A 28 8.51 6.57 -1.18
C GLN A 28 8.84 7.60 -0.09
N ASP A 29 8.07 8.68 0.02
CA ASP A 29 8.25 9.73 1.02
C ASP A 29 7.40 9.55 2.28
N ASP A 30 6.82 8.35 2.49
CA ASP A 30 6.10 8.01 3.73
C ASP A 30 7.09 7.96 4.93
N PRO A 31 6.93 8.83 5.95
CA PRO A 31 7.82 8.87 7.10
C PRO A 31 7.57 7.75 8.13
N ILE A 32 6.49 6.99 7.98
CA ILE A 32 6.04 5.96 8.92
C ILE A 32 6.33 4.56 8.38
N ILE A 33 6.06 4.31 7.09
CA ILE A 33 6.27 3.01 6.44
C ILE A 33 7.39 3.11 5.40
N PRO A 34 8.60 2.61 5.68
CA PRO A 34 9.72 2.69 4.74
C PRO A 34 9.44 1.88 3.46
N ALA A 35 9.61 2.51 2.30
CA ALA A 35 9.35 1.85 1.00
C ALA A 35 10.15 0.55 0.79
N GLN A 36 11.39 0.50 1.29
CA GLN A 36 12.24 -0.69 1.23
C GLN A 36 11.66 -1.92 1.95
N ASP A 37 10.73 -1.73 2.89
CA ASP A 37 10.11 -2.85 3.60
C ASP A 37 9.06 -3.56 2.73
N LEU A 38 8.54 -2.90 1.70
CA LEU A 38 7.58 -3.50 0.76
C LEU A 38 8.22 -4.58 -0.12
N GLU A 39 9.53 -4.50 -0.36
CA GLU A 39 10.29 -5.56 -1.04
C GLU A 39 10.31 -6.87 -0.24
N LYS A 40 10.01 -6.82 1.06
CA LYS A 40 9.96 -7.99 1.94
C LYS A 40 8.59 -8.67 1.94
N LEU A 41 7.60 -8.14 1.24
CA LEU A 41 6.29 -8.77 1.09
C LEU A 41 6.39 -9.94 0.11
N ALA A 42 5.64 -11.02 0.40
CA ALA A 42 5.35 -12.00 -0.64
C ALA A 42 4.67 -11.31 -1.84
N ASN A 43 4.98 -11.78 -3.05
CA ASN A 43 4.46 -11.25 -4.30
C ASN A 43 3.54 -12.28 -5.01
N PRO A 44 2.38 -12.62 -4.43
CA PRO A 44 1.43 -13.51 -5.08
C PRO A 44 0.75 -12.82 -6.27
N PRO A 45 0.23 -13.57 -7.26
CA PRO A 45 -0.45 -12.98 -8.43
C PRO A 45 -1.67 -12.11 -8.08
N ALA A 46 -2.28 -12.31 -6.91
CA ALA A 46 -3.43 -11.54 -6.45
C ALA A 46 -3.06 -10.20 -5.80
N LEU A 47 -1.76 -9.90 -5.61
CA LEU A 47 -1.29 -8.67 -5.00
C LEU A 47 -0.71 -7.73 -6.06
N THR A 48 -1.24 -6.51 -6.13
CA THR A 48 -0.65 -5.41 -6.89
C THR A 48 -0.11 -4.37 -5.91
N ILE A 49 1.15 -3.96 -6.09
CA ILE A 49 1.78 -2.89 -5.32
C ILE A 49 2.01 -1.70 -6.25
N GLU A 50 1.38 -0.56 -5.95
CA GLU A 50 1.51 0.69 -6.68
C GLU A 50 2.28 1.69 -5.82
N MET A 51 3.55 1.92 -6.19
CA MET A 51 4.47 2.79 -5.46
C MET A 51 4.64 4.12 -6.15
N LEU A 52 4.30 5.20 -5.44
CA LEU A 52 4.47 6.57 -5.89
C LEU A 52 5.76 7.18 -5.35
N SER A 53 6.33 8.16 -6.07
CA SER A 53 7.48 8.92 -5.59
C SER A 53 7.14 9.86 -4.44
N SER A 54 5.90 10.38 -4.41
CA SER A 54 5.44 11.31 -3.38
C SER A 54 3.95 11.12 -3.07
N GLY A 55 3.58 11.33 -1.82
CA GLY A 55 2.21 11.17 -1.32
C GLY A 55 2.10 11.25 0.20
N GLY A 56 3.22 11.17 0.91
CA GLY A 56 3.28 11.10 2.36
C GLY A 56 2.62 9.82 2.87
N HIS A 57 2.26 9.83 4.15
CA HIS A 57 1.71 8.63 4.80
C HIS A 57 0.29 8.27 4.35
N CYS A 58 -0.62 9.25 4.31
CA CYS A 58 -2.02 9.02 3.94
C CYS A 58 -2.62 10.15 3.09
N GLY A 59 -1.86 11.21 2.84
CA GLY A 59 -2.43 12.44 2.27
C GLY A 59 -2.68 12.34 0.77
N PHE A 60 -1.67 11.91 0.02
CA PHE A 60 -1.64 11.91 -1.44
C PHE A 60 -2.18 13.23 -2.03
N ILE A 61 -1.86 14.34 -1.37
CA ILE A 61 -2.43 15.67 -1.65
C ILE A 61 -1.81 16.25 -2.91
N GLN A 62 -2.66 16.65 -3.85
CA GLN A 62 -2.25 17.13 -5.17
C GLN A 62 -2.26 18.66 -5.27
N ASP A 63 -3.08 19.34 -4.46
CA ASP A 63 -3.24 20.78 -4.51
C ASP A 63 -3.65 21.41 -3.17
N TRP A 64 -3.73 22.74 -3.16
CA TRP A 64 -4.10 23.54 -1.99
C TRP A 64 -5.55 23.32 -1.53
N ARG A 65 -6.40 22.71 -2.36
CA ARG A 65 -7.79 22.37 -2.03
C ARG A 65 -7.89 21.03 -1.31
N LEU A 66 -6.75 20.38 -1.07
CA LEU A 66 -6.65 19.06 -0.44
C LEU A 66 -7.29 17.95 -1.28
N ASN A 67 -7.29 18.11 -2.61
CA ASN A 67 -7.63 17.00 -3.49
C ASN A 67 -6.60 15.88 -3.31
N SER A 68 -7.08 14.65 -3.16
CA SER A 68 -6.25 13.48 -2.89
C SER A 68 -6.24 12.54 -4.09
N TRP A 69 -5.04 12.29 -4.63
CA TRP A 69 -4.83 11.36 -5.73
C TRP A 69 -5.34 9.96 -5.38
N ALA A 70 -5.15 9.53 -4.12
CA ALA A 70 -5.53 8.19 -3.68
C ALA A 70 -7.05 7.99 -3.78
N ASN A 71 -7.86 9.01 -3.53
CA ASN A 71 -9.31 8.92 -3.64
C ASN A 71 -9.77 8.65 -5.08
N GLU A 72 -9.23 9.41 -6.03
CA GLU A 72 -9.51 9.21 -7.46
C GLU A 72 -9.04 7.84 -7.92
N ARG A 73 -7.86 7.40 -7.45
CA ARG A 73 -7.31 6.09 -7.80
C ARG A 73 -8.17 4.95 -7.26
N MET A 74 -8.63 5.04 -6.01
CA MET A 74 -9.51 4.03 -5.42
C MET A 74 -10.82 3.90 -6.19
N ALA A 75 -11.45 5.01 -6.60
CA ALA A 75 -12.66 4.97 -7.41
C ALA A 75 -12.46 4.18 -8.72
N GLN A 76 -11.36 4.44 -9.44
CA GLN A 76 -11.01 3.72 -10.68
C GLN A 76 -10.80 2.22 -10.44
N LEU A 77 -10.13 1.86 -9.33
CA LEU A 77 -9.88 0.45 -8.99
C LEU A 77 -11.20 -0.31 -8.71
N PHE A 78 -12.15 0.34 -8.04
CA PHE A 78 -13.45 -0.28 -7.75
C PHE A 78 -14.32 -0.42 -8.99
N GLU A 79 -14.35 0.59 -9.87
CA GLU A 79 -15.08 0.52 -11.15
C GLU A 79 -14.51 -0.56 -12.08
N SER A 80 -13.19 -0.81 -12.03
CA SER A 80 -12.53 -1.83 -12.85
C SER A 80 -12.70 -3.27 -12.31
N SER A 81 -13.32 -3.42 -11.14
CA SER A 81 -13.52 -4.71 -10.47
C SER A 81 -14.94 -5.30 -10.68
N GLU A 82 -15.76 -4.66 -11.51
CA GLU A 82 -17.08 -5.14 -11.96
C GLU A 82 -17.02 -6.01 -13.23
#